data_AF-A0AA37MM57-F1
#
_entry.id   AF-A0AA37MM57-F1
#
_cell.length_a   1.000
_cell.length_b   1.000
_cell.length_c   1.000
_cell.angle_alpha   90.00
_cell.angle_beta   90.00
_cell.angle_gamma   90.00
#
_symmetry.space_group_name_H-M   'P 1'
#
loop_
_entity.id
_entity.type
_entity.pdbx_description
1 polymer ?
#
loop_
_entity_poly.entity_id
_entity_poly.type
_entity_poly.pdbx_seq_one_letter_code
_entity_poly.pdbx_strand_id
1 'polypeptide(L)'
;MKDGMILYTQEDVCNYESANSFLNAENNFRKKPEDVVINQDSKKDSIYGYDEILSVSWERAKFGKWIEKYNLDKKKTYFVQTIKVIKLIPSSGEYALTEGFYNDYNKDSIGVNLNTGKRGFIVSSSNTNGRYEAYTIMKKIGYDDNGNSVGFYYPIKPSKIKWKYFKIKTIW
;
A
#
# COMPACT_ATOMS: atom_id res chain seq x y z
N MET A 1 2.79 23.06 10.30
CA MET A 1 4.02 22.67 9.58
C MET A 1 4.65 23.91 8.97
N LYS A 2 5.94 23.89 8.61
CA LYS A 2 6.63 25.10 8.09
C LYS A 2 6.08 25.60 6.76
N ASP A 3 5.39 24.73 6.02
CA ASP A 3 4.70 25.03 4.77
C ASP A 3 3.24 25.47 4.97
N GLY A 4 2.81 25.71 6.21
CA GLY A 4 1.45 26.12 6.53
C GLY A 4 0.45 24.96 6.66
N MET A 5 0.85 23.70 6.44
CA MET A 5 -0.06 22.57 6.63
C MET A 5 -0.42 22.40 8.11
N ILE A 6 -1.72 22.26 8.39
CA ILE A 6 -2.28 21.93 9.70
C ILE A 6 -2.56 20.44 9.75
N LEU A 7 -2.04 19.76 10.77
CA LEU A 7 -2.24 18.32 10.97
C LEU A 7 -3.06 18.10 12.24
N TYR A 8 -4.02 17.20 12.16
CA TYR A 8 -4.74 16.70 13.33
C TYR A 8 -4.21 15.29 13.64
N THR A 9 -3.54 15.14 14.77
CA THR A 9 -3.03 13.86 15.27
C THR A 9 -3.57 13.59 16.66
N GLN A 10 -3.67 12.31 17.04
CA GLN A 10 -3.86 11.94 18.44
C GLN A 10 -2.62 12.34 19.27
N GLU A 11 -2.78 12.47 20.58
CA GLU A 11 -1.67 12.83 21.48
C GLU A 11 -0.61 11.73 21.56
N ASP A 12 -1.05 10.47 21.47
CA ASP A 12 -0.22 9.28 21.56
C ASP A 12 0.83 9.21 20.45
N VAL A 13 2.01 8.68 20.82
CA VAL A 13 3.13 8.45 19.91
C VAL A 13 3.25 6.96 19.64
N CYS A 14 3.03 6.56 18.39
CA CYS A 14 3.22 5.19 17.94
C CYS A 14 4.72 4.84 17.87
N ASN A 15 5.09 3.64 18.30
CA ASN A 15 6.48 3.17 18.25
C ASN A 15 6.62 2.02 17.23
N TYR A 16 7.46 2.24 16.23
CA TYR A 16 7.72 1.26 15.16
C TYR A 16 9.16 0.77 15.21
N GLU A 17 9.41 -0.25 16.04
CA GLU A 17 10.74 -0.85 16.20
C GLU A 17 11.27 -1.55 14.94
N SER A 18 10.39 -1.90 14.00
CA SER A 18 10.76 -2.56 12.75
C SER A 18 10.01 -2.00 11.55
N ALA A 19 10.54 -2.25 10.36
CA ALA A 19 9.90 -1.84 9.12
C ALA A 19 8.60 -2.64 8.82
N ASN A 20 8.41 -3.81 9.44
CA ASN A 20 7.18 -4.59 9.31
C ASN A 20 6.07 -4.03 10.22
N SER A 21 6.40 -3.69 11.47
CA SER A 21 5.44 -3.06 12.38
C SER A 21 4.96 -1.71 11.85
N PHE A 22 5.78 -0.99 11.08
CA PHE A 22 5.38 0.28 10.47
C PHE A 22 4.20 0.16 9.48
N LEU A 23 4.11 -0.95 8.74
CA LEU A 23 3.02 -1.16 7.80
C LEU A 23 1.87 -1.99 8.37
N ASN A 24 1.98 -2.45 9.62
CA ASN A 24 1.08 -3.45 10.19
C ASN A 24 0.92 -4.67 9.25
N ALA A 25 2.03 -5.08 8.62
CA ALA A 25 2.04 -6.25 7.74
C ALA A 25 2.51 -7.47 8.52
N GLU A 26 1.62 -8.45 8.75
CA GLU A 26 2.01 -9.75 9.29
C GLU A 26 2.91 -10.50 8.29
N ASN A 27 3.76 -11.41 8.79
CA ASN A 27 4.67 -12.22 7.97
C ASN A 27 4.00 -12.68 6.65
N ASN A 28 4.57 -12.30 5.50
CA ASN A 28 3.93 -12.37 4.18
C ASN A 28 3.82 -13.76 3.57
N PHE A 29 3.91 -14.82 4.39
CA PHE A 29 3.62 -16.18 3.95
C PHE A 29 2.12 -16.34 3.76
N ARG A 30 1.58 -15.81 2.65
CA ARG A 30 0.36 -16.39 2.08
C ARG A 30 0.80 -17.71 1.45
N LYS A 31 0.42 -18.85 2.08
CA LYS A 31 0.41 -20.12 1.36
C LYS A 31 -0.34 -19.86 0.06
N LYS A 32 0.22 -20.33 -1.06
CA LYS A 32 -0.54 -20.40 -2.31
C LYS A 32 -1.84 -21.13 -1.95
N PRO A 33 -3.03 -20.54 -2.15
CA PRO A 33 -4.26 -21.23 -1.86
C PRO A 33 -4.25 -22.54 -2.65
N GLU A 34 -4.45 -23.67 -1.97
CA GLU A 34 -4.56 -24.97 -2.61
C GLU A 34 -5.77 -24.98 -3.57
N ASP A 35 -6.78 -24.15 -3.26
CA ASP A 35 -8.05 -24.02 -3.99
C ASP A 35 -8.06 -23.01 -5.13
N VAL A 36 -6.97 -22.24 -5.36
CA VAL A 36 -6.85 -21.49 -6.63
C VAL A 36 -6.38 -22.48 -7.69
N VAL A 37 -7.28 -23.40 -8.02
CA VAL A 37 -7.27 -24.06 -9.31
C VAL A 37 -7.59 -22.96 -10.31
N ILE A 38 -6.55 -22.42 -10.95
CA ILE A 38 -6.69 -21.60 -12.14
C ILE A 38 -7.16 -22.56 -13.26
N ASN A 39 -8.42 -22.96 -13.21
CA ASN A 39 -9.05 -23.73 -14.26
C ASN A 39 -9.42 -22.76 -15.38
N GLN A 40 -8.68 -22.90 -16.49
CA GLN A 40 -8.93 -22.44 -17.86
C GLN A 40 -9.32 -20.95 -18.03
N ASP A 41 -8.45 -20.19 -18.71
CA ASP A 41 -8.58 -18.79 -19.16
C ASP A 41 -8.16 -17.64 -18.23
N SER A 42 -7.45 -17.88 -17.12
CA SER A 42 -6.86 -16.74 -16.39
C SER A 42 -5.56 -16.23 -17.06
N LYS A 43 -5.49 -14.92 -17.33
CA LYS A 43 -4.27 -14.26 -17.82
C LYS A 43 -3.65 -13.41 -16.71
N LYS A 44 -2.41 -13.73 -16.33
CA LYS A 44 -1.60 -12.89 -15.43
C LYS A 44 -1.19 -11.61 -16.15
N ASP A 45 -1.34 -10.48 -15.48
CA ASP A 45 -1.02 -9.17 -16.03
C ASP A 45 -0.50 -8.25 -14.91
N SER A 46 0.08 -7.11 -15.29
CA SER A 46 0.49 -6.09 -14.32
C SER A 46 0.56 -4.69 -14.90
N ILE A 47 0.23 -3.70 -14.07
CA ILE A 47 0.36 -2.27 -14.39
C ILE A 47 1.17 -1.55 -13.31
N TYR A 48 1.83 -0.45 -13.67
CA TYR A 48 2.62 0.37 -12.76
C TYR A 48 1.95 1.71 -12.42
N GLY A 49 2.40 2.32 -11.33
CA GLY A 49 2.06 3.68 -10.93
C GLY A 49 0.81 3.78 -10.08
N TYR A 50 0.20 4.94 -10.07
CA TYR A 50 -1.04 5.25 -9.35
C TYR A 50 -1.83 6.27 -10.15
N ASP A 51 -3.13 6.38 -9.88
CA ASP A 51 -3.99 7.43 -10.45
C ASP A 51 -4.39 8.44 -9.37
N GLU A 52 -4.55 8.01 -8.12
CA GLU A 52 -4.93 8.88 -7.02
C GLU A 52 -4.27 8.45 -5.68
N ILE A 53 -4.04 9.42 -4.79
CA ILE A 53 -3.59 9.19 -3.41
C ILE A 53 -4.51 9.97 -2.48
N LEU A 54 -5.14 9.27 -1.55
CA LEU A 54 -6.00 9.86 -0.53
C LEU A 54 -5.33 9.80 0.84
N SER A 55 -5.43 10.91 1.59
CA SER A 55 -5.06 10.95 3.01
C SER A 55 -6.12 10.23 3.82
N VAL A 56 -5.72 9.30 4.68
CA VAL A 56 -6.64 8.57 5.58
C VAL A 56 -6.52 9.11 7.00
N SER A 57 -5.31 9.15 7.55
CA SER A 57 -5.06 9.62 8.92
C SER A 57 -3.63 10.12 9.08
N TRP A 58 -3.42 10.88 10.15
CA TRP A 58 -2.10 11.31 10.60
C TRP A 58 -1.84 10.84 12.04
N GLU A 59 -0.63 10.41 12.31
CA GLU A 59 -0.18 9.95 13.63
C GLU A 59 1.23 10.48 13.91
N ARG A 60 1.60 10.55 15.19
CA ARG A 60 2.97 10.82 15.62
C ARG A 60 3.68 9.49 15.80
N ALA A 61 4.91 9.38 15.32
CA ALA A 61 5.65 8.14 15.34
C ALA A 61 7.11 8.32 15.75
N LYS A 62 7.64 7.34 16.48
CA LYS A 62 9.07 7.10 16.66
C LYS A 62 9.46 5.78 16.02
N PHE A 63 10.69 5.71 15.55
CA PHE A 63 11.19 4.58 14.78
C PHE A 63 12.41 3.95 15.44
N GLY A 64 12.52 2.62 15.32
CA GLY A 64 13.75 1.91 15.64
C GLY A 64 14.89 2.25 14.67
N LYS A 65 16.07 1.65 14.91
CA LYS A 65 17.30 1.88 14.10
C LYS A 65 17.11 1.65 12.60
N TRP A 66 16.12 0.87 12.18
CA TRP A 66 15.87 0.57 10.78
C TRP A 66 15.62 1.80 9.92
N ILE A 67 15.19 2.94 10.50
CA ILE A 67 14.90 4.16 9.74
C ILE A 67 16.18 4.86 9.25
N GLU A 68 17.32 4.61 9.90
CA GLU A 68 18.61 5.23 9.56
C GLU A 68 19.07 4.86 8.14
N LYS A 69 18.65 3.70 7.60
CA LYS A 69 18.90 3.31 6.20
C LYS A 69 18.24 4.22 5.16
N TYR A 70 17.31 5.06 5.61
CA TYR A 70 16.60 6.04 4.80
C TYR A 70 17.05 7.48 5.10
N ASN A 71 18.21 7.65 5.76
CA ASN A 71 18.77 8.95 6.18
C ASN A 71 17.85 9.73 7.12
N LEU A 72 17.09 9.02 7.98
CA LEU A 72 16.26 9.63 9.01
C LEU A 72 16.84 9.32 10.39
N ASP A 73 16.68 10.26 11.32
CA ASP A 73 17.16 10.15 12.70
C ASP A 73 16.13 9.44 13.58
N LYS A 74 16.51 8.32 14.18
CA LYS A 74 15.66 7.55 15.11
C LYS A 74 15.31 8.29 16.41
N LYS A 75 16.08 9.31 16.79
CA LYS A 75 15.85 10.09 18.01
C LYS A 75 14.72 11.10 17.85
N LYS A 76 14.39 11.48 16.61
CA LYS A 76 13.31 12.41 16.29
C LYS A 76 11.95 11.75 16.36
N THR A 77 10.94 12.58 16.60
CA THR A 77 9.54 12.20 16.36
C THR A 77 9.14 12.66 14.97
N TYR A 78 8.31 11.89 14.28
CA TYR A 78 7.82 12.21 12.94
C TYR A 78 6.30 12.24 12.90
N PHE A 79 5.77 13.00 11.95
CA PHE A 79 4.37 12.96 11.57
C PHE A 79 4.21 12.02 10.37
N VAL A 80 3.49 10.93 10.60
CA VAL A 80 3.25 9.88 9.61
C VAL A 80 1.82 9.97 9.13
N GLN A 81 1.65 9.83 7.83
CA GLN A 81 0.37 9.78 7.16
C GLN A 81 0.08 8.36 6.71
N THR A 82 -1.10 7.84 7.07
CA THR A 82 -1.69 6.68 6.40
C THR A 82 -2.34 7.15 5.11
N ILE A 83 -1.99 6.52 3.99
CA ILE A 83 -2.50 6.87 2.68
C ILE A 83 -3.17 5.67 1.99
N LYS A 84 -4.26 5.94 1.27
CA LYS A 84 -4.87 5.01 0.31
C LYS A 84 -4.36 5.36 -1.08
N VAL A 85 -3.60 4.47 -1.70
CA VAL A 85 -3.12 4.65 -3.08
C VAL A 85 -4.04 3.86 -4.01
N ILE A 86 -4.52 4.51 -5.06
CA ILE A 86 -5.56 3.99 -5.96
C ILE A 86 -5.01 3.86 -7.38
N LYS A 87 -5.41 2.78 -8.05
CA LYS A 87 -5.20 2.55 -9.48
C LYS A 87 -6.51 2.11 -10.14
N LEU A 88 -6.83 2.72 -11.27
CA LEU A 88 -7.92 2.30 -12.14
C LEU A 88 -7.36 1.34 -13.18
N ILE A 89 -7.70 0.06 -13.06
CA ILE A 89 -7.20 -0.99 -13.95
C ILE A 89 -8.20 -1.20 -15.09
N PRO A 90 -7.81 -0.96 -16.36
CA PRO A 90 -8.70 -1.19 -17.50
C PRO A 90 -9.04 -2.67 -17.67
N SER A 91 -10.32 -2.98 -17.77
CA SER A 91 -10.83 -4.32 -18.06
C SER A 91 -12.18 -4.24 -18.75
N SER A 92 -12.41 -5.05 -19.79
CA SER A 92 -13.75 -5.24 -20.31
C SER A 92 -14.63 -5.90 -19.24
N GLY A 93 -15.95 -5.65 -19.28
CA GLY A 93 -16.91 -6.23 -18.34
C GLY A 93 -17.01 -7.76 -18.41
N GLU A 94 -16.40 -8.38 -19.42
CA GLU A 94 -16.27 -9.82 -19.61
C GLU A 94 -15.22 -10.47 -18.70
N TYR A 95 -14.45 -9.67 -17.96
CA TYR A 95 -13.43 -10.18 -17.05
C TYR A 95 -13.56 -9.56 -15.67
N ALA A 96 -13.62 -10.42 -14.66
CA ALA A 96 -13.35 -10.05 -13.29
C ALA A 96 -11.84 -9.90 -13.07
N LEU A 97 -11.46 -9.00 -12.16
CA LEU A 97 -10.08 -8.85 -11.72
C LEU A 97 -9.91 -9.37 -10.31
N THR A 98 -8.82 -10.11 -10.08
CA THR A 98 -8.43 -10.54 -8.74
C THR A 98 -6.97 -10.20 -8.45
N GLU A 99 -6.68 -10.01 -7.17
CA GLU A 99 -5.36 -9.72 -6.66
C GLU A 99 -4.36 -10.81 -7.07
N GLY A 100 -3.22 -10.41 -7.64
CA GLY A 100 -2.12 -11.32 -7.93
C GLY A 100 -1.29 -11.63 -6.69
N PHE A 101 -0.46 -12.67 -6.77
CA PHE A 101 0.41 -13.05 -5.64
C PHE A 101 1.59 -12.08 -5.45
N TYR A 102 1.77 -11.64 -4.21
CA TYR A 102 2.97 -10.95 -3.71
C TYR A 102 3.69 -11.88 -2.74
N ASN A 103 4.98 -12.13 -2.98
CA ASN A 103 5.86 -12.92 -2.11
C ASN A 103 6.99 -12.03 -1.55
N ASP A 104 7.80 -12.58 -0.64
CA ASP A 104 8.86 -11.85 0.07
C ASP A 104 9.89 -11.18 -0.86
N TYR A 105 10.15 -11.76 -2.04
CA TYR A 105 11.04 -11.18 -3.05
C TYR A 105 10.48 -9.90 -3.69
N ASN A 106 9.19 -9.64 -3.52
CA ASN A 106 8.48 -8.47 -4.06
C ASN A 106 7.82 -7.63 -2.96
N LYS A 107 8.21 -7.81 -1.68
CA LYS A 107 7.60 -7.14 -0.52
C LYS A 107 7.65 -5.61 -0.61
N ASP A 108 8.60 -5.08 -1.37
CA ASP A 108 8.80 -3.65 -1.57
C ASP A 108 8.06 -3.11 -2.80
N SER A 109 7.14 -3.87 -3.41
CA SER A 109 6.45 -3.43 -4.64
C SER A 109 5.03 -2.88 -4.43
N ILE A 110 4.43 -3.10 -3.25
CA ILE A 110 3.06 -2.68 -2.92
C ILE A 110 2.83 -2.53 -1.41
N GLY A 111 1.79 -1.80 -1.04
CA GLY A 111 1.32 -1.65 0.35
C GLY A 111 0.59 -2.89 0.88
N VAL A 112 -0.39 -2.65 1.75
CA VAL A 112 -1.16 -3.68 2.47
C VAL A 112 -2.60 -3.76 1.95
N ASN A 113 -3.10 -4.98 1.81
CA ASN A 113 -4.51 -5.28 1.66
C ASN A 113 -5.15 -5.35 3.05
N LEU A 114 -6.02 -4.37 3.37
CA LEU A 114 -6.67 -4.25 4.68
C LEU A 114 -7.54 -5.46 5.06
N ASN A 115 -8.13 -6.15 4.10
CA ASN A 115 -8.98 -7.33 4.39
C ASN A 115 -8.16 -8.51 4.94
N THR A 116 -6.84 -8.49 4.77
CA THR A 116 -5.98 -9.63 5.09
C THR A 116 -4.80 -9.29 6.00
N GLY A 117 -4.49 -8.00 6.21
CA GLY A 117 -3.29 -7.56 6.92
C GLY A 117 -1.96 -7.90 6.23
N LYS A 118 -1.99 -8.32 4.95
CA LYS A 118 -0.82 -8.80 4.19
C LYS A 118 -0.55 -7.91 2.97
N ARG A 119 0.64 -8.04 2.39
CA ARG A 119 0.98 -7.34 1.14
C ARG A 119 -0.03 -7.62 0.05
N GLY A 120 -0.50 -6.57 -0.60
CA GLY A 120 -1.53 -6.70 -1.62
C GLY A 120 -2.35 -5.45 -1.82
N PHE A 121 -3.48 -5.64 -2.48
CA PHE A 121 -4.46 -4.61 -2.73
C PHE A 121 -5.86 -5.22 -2.80
N ILE A 122 -6.86 -4.36 -2.62
CA ILE A 122 -8.26 -4.71 -2.75
C ILE A 122 -8.72 -4.27 -4.14
N VAL A 123 -9.48 -5.12 -4.82
CA VAL A 123 -10.14 -4.80 -6.10
C VAL A 123 -11.62 -4.60 -5.82
N SER A 124 -12.18 -3.50 -6.31
CA SER A 124 -13.62 -3.26 -6.28
C SER A 124 -14.36 -4.35 -7.06
N SER A 125 -15.53 -4.76 -6.58
CA SER A 125 -16.40 -5.70 -7.30
C SER A 125 -17.06 -5.07 -8.53
N SER A 126 -17.10 -3.74 -8.63
CA SER A 126 -17.79 -3.03 -9.69
C SER A 126 -16.83 -2.55 -10.79
N ASN A 127 -17.12 -2.95 -12.03
CA ASN A 127 -16.52 -2.34 -13.21
C ASN A 127 -17.29 -1.06 -13.53
N THR A 128 -16.64 0.09 -13.36
CA THR A 128 -17.23 1.39 -13.70
C THR A 128 -16.52 1.95 -14.92
N ASN A 129 -17.26 2.15 -16.01
CA ASN A 129 -16.74 2.70 -17.28
C ASN A 129 -15.52 1.93 -17.84
N GLY A 130 -15.55 0.59 -17.78
CA GLY A 130 -14.47 -0.25 -18.32
C GLY A 130 -13.23 -0.33 -17.43
N ARG A 131 -13.36 0.00 -16.14
CA ARG A 131 -12.25 0.03 -15.18
C ARG A 131 -12.69 -0.52 -13.82
N TYR A 132 -11.76 -1.20 -13.17
CA TYR A 132 -11.89 -1.57 -11.76
C TYR A 132 -11.00 -0.68 -10.91
N GLU A 133 -11.54 -0.15 -9.81
CA GLU A 133 -10.72 0.47 -8.78
C GLU A 133 -9.96 -0.61 -8.01
N ALA A 134 -8.65 -0.44 -7.94
CA ALA A 134 -7.76 -1.20 -7.07
C ALA A 134 -7.11 -0.25 -6.07
N TYR A 135 -7.00 -0.64 -4.80
CA TYR A 135 -6.33 0.19 -3.81
C TYR A 135 -5.50 -0.58 -2.79
N THR A 136 -4.44 0.07 -2.31
CA THR A 136 -3.53 -0.45 -1.29
C THR A 136 -3.29 0.62 -0.22
N ILE A 137 -3.04 0.19 1.02
CA ILE A 137 -2.70 1.10 2.12
C ILE A 137 -1.19 1.17 2.30
N MET A 138 -0.69 2.39 2.42
CA MET A 138 0.73 2.68 2.60
C MET A 138 0.92 3.75 3.68
N LYS A 139 2.17 3.97 4.06
CA LYS A 139 2.56 5.03 4.99
C LYS A 139 3.48 6.03 4.30
N LYS A 140 3.31 7.32 4.62
CA LYS A 140 4.22 8.40 4.24
C LYS A 140 4.73 9.07 5.51
N ILE A 141 6.04 9.19 5.66
CA ILE A 141 6.64 10.06 6.66
C ILE A 141 6.62 11.47 6.08
N GLY A 142 5.68 12.27 6.57
CA GLY A 142 5.37 13.58 6.01
C GLY A 142 6.32 14.65 6.53
N TYR A 143 6.47 14.74 7.85
CA TYR A 143 7.23 15.80 8.52
C TYR A 143 8.04 15.29 9.69
N ASP A 144 9.09 16.01 10.07
CA ASP A 144 9.75 15.85 11.37
C ASP A 144 9.08 16.71 12.46
N ASP A 145 9.50 16.52 13.70
CA ASP A 145 9.07 17.27 14.88
C ASP A 145 9.33 18.79 14.81
N ASN A 146 10.24 19.22 13.94
CA ASN A 146 10.51 20.62 13.66
C ASN A 146 9.61 21.19 12.56
N GLY A 147 8.70 20.38 12.02
CA GLY A 147 7.78 20.75 10.94
C GLY A 147 8.45 20.87 9.57
N ASN A 148 9.66 20.32 9.39
CA ASN A 148 10.31 20.22 8.08
C ASN A 148 9.69 19.07 7.29
N SER A 149 9.51 19.27 5.98
CA SER A 149 9.02 18.21 5.10
C SER A 149 10.06 17.11 4.94
N VAL A 150 9.62 15.85 5.04
CA VAL A 150 10.43 14.65 4.84
C VAL A 150 10.06 13.98 3.51
N GLY A 151 8.76 13.76 3.28
CA GLY A 151 8.26 13.25 1.99
C GLY A 151 8.67 11.81 1.65
N PHE A 152 8.92 10.96 2.65
CA PHE A 152 9.34 9.57 2.42
C PHE A 152 8.14 8.63 2.38
N TYR A 153 8.05 7.76 1.36
CA TYR A 153 6.98 6.78 1.22
C TYR A 153 7.49 5.37 1.49
N TYR A 154 6.67 4.57 2.17
CA TYR A 154 7.00 3.20 2.51
C TYR A 154 5.84 2.23 2.16
N PRO A 155 6.14 1.06 1.57
CA PRO A 155 7.47 0.51 1.30
C PRO A 155 8.17 1.11 0.06
N ILE A 156 7.42 1.79 -0.80
CA ILE A 156 7.88 2.25 -2.11
C ILE A 156 7.24 3.58 -2.47
N LYS A 157 7.83 4.32 -3.40
CA LYS A 157 7.18 5.49 -3.99
C LYS A 157 5.95 5.07 -4.79
N PRO A 158 4.80 5.76 -4.67
CA PRO A 158 3.56 5.42 -5.38
C PRO A 158 3.73 5.24 -6.89
N SER A 159 4.58 6.06 -7.53
CA SER A 159 4.86 5.95 -8.98
C SER A 159 5.54 4.65 -9.40
N LYS A 160 6.13 3.90 -8.46
CA LYS A 160 6.82 2.63 -8.73
C LYS A 160 6.03 1.40 -8.26
N ILE A 161 4.81 1.58 -7.73
CA ILE A 161 3.96 0.45 -7.34
C ILE A 161 3.70 -0.42 -8.56
N LYS A 162 3.75 -1.73 -8.38
CA LYS A 162 3.38 -2.71 -9.40
C LYS A 162 2.13 -3.46 -8.95
N TRP A 163 1.03 -3.27 -9.66
CA TRP A 163 -0.24 -3.96 -9.46
C TRP A 163 -0.24 -5.24 -10.28
N LYS A 164 -0.03 -6.38 -9.64
CA LYS A 164 -0.11 -7.71 -10.26
C LYS A 164 -1.53 -8.24 -10.09
N TYR A 165 -2.18 -8.68 -11.15
CA TYR A 165 -3.54 -9.20 -11.09
C TYR A 165 -3.74 -10.35 -12.08
N PHE A 166 -4.82 -11.09 -11.88
CA PHE A 166 -5.35 -12.05 -12.84
C PHE A 166 -6.66 -11.52 -13.41
N LYS A 167 -6.82 -11.65 -14.73
CA LYS A 167 -8.12 -11.48 -15.41
C LYS A 167 -8.79 -12.84 -15.46
N ILE A 168 -10.03 -12.94 -14.99
CA ILE A 168 -10.82 -14.17 -14.99
C ILE A 168 -12.06 -13.90 -15.84
N LYS A 169 -12.28 -14.70 -16.88
CA LYS A 169 -13.45 -14.56 -17.74
C LYS A 169 -14.72 -14.80 -16.92
N THR A 170 -15.67 -13.88 -16.94
CA THR A 170 -16.96 -14.07 -16.29
C THR A 170 -17.77 -15.04 -17.14
N ILE A 171 -18.14 -16.18 -16.55
CA ILE A 171 -19.10 -17.11 -17.13
C ILE A 171 -20.45 -16.71 -16.55
N TRP A 172 -21.34 -16.20 -17.40
CA TRP A 172 -22.74 -15.96 -17.06
C TRP A 172 -23.57 -17.20 -17.42
#